data_AF-A0AA88EI80-F1
#
_entry.id   AF-A0AA88EI80-F1
#
_cell.length_a   1.000
_cell.length_b   1.000
_cell.length_c   1.000
_cell.angle_alpha   90.00
_cell.angle_beta   90.00
_cell.angle_gamma   90.00
#
_symmetry.space_group_name_H-M   'P 1'
#
loop_
_entity.id
_entity.type
_entity.pdbx_description
1 polymer ?
#
loop_
_entity_poly.entity_id
_entity_poly.type
_entity_poly.pdbx_seq_one_letter_code
_entity_poly.pdbx_strand_id
1 'polypeptide(L)' 'MPNGEGPKLVEQEDGIDAMERFQFHENEDLRNMANGLVDKYFGEEYGLDG' A
#
# COMPACT_ATOMS: atom_id res chain seq x y z
N MET A 1 -7.37 9.22 0.72
CA MET A 1 -8.86 9.20 0.76
C MET A 1 -9.29 10.33 1.69
N PRO A 2 -10.37 11.07 1.39
CA PRO A 2 -10.87 12.04 2.35
C PRO A 2 -11.16 11.29 3.66
N ASN A 3 -10.61 11.76 4.78
CA ASN A 3 -10.73 11.20 6.14
C ASN A 3 -9.72 10.11 6.58
N GLY A 4 -8.70 9.77 5.78
CA GLY A 4 -7.68 8.79 6.23
C GLY A 4 -8.22 7.36 6.41
N GLU A 5 -9.40 7.06 5.87
CA GLU A 5 -10.02 5.72 5.93
C GLU A 5 -9.37 4.71 4.98
N GLY A 6 -8.57 5.18 4.03
CA GLY A 6 -7.95 4.34 3.01
C GLY A 6 -7.12 3.20 3.58
N PRO A 7 -6.16 3.45 4.49
CA PRO A 7 -5.37 2.38 5.09
C PRO A 7 -6.21 1.41 5.91
N LYS A 8 -7.24 1.88 6.63
CA LYS A 8 -8.17 1.01 7.38
C LYS A 8 -8.95 0.07 6.47
N LEU A 9 -9.43 0.57 5.34
CA LEU A 9 -10.13 -0.24 4.34
C LEU A 9 -9.19 -1.27 3.70
N VAL A 10 -7.95 -0.87 3.42
CA VAL A 10 -6.94 -1.78 2.87
C VAL A 10 -6.55 -2.87 3.87
N GLU A 11 -6.42 -2.53 5.16
CA GLU A 11 -6.17 -3.49 6.23
C GLU A 11 -7.35 -4.45 6.42
N GLN A 12 -8.60 -3.96 6.37
CA GLN A 12 -9.81 -4.78 6.49
C GLN A 12 -9.97 -5.84 5.39
N GLU A 13 -9.42 -5.59 4.21
CA GLU A 13 -9.54 -6.47 3.04
C GLU A 13 -8.27 -7.29 2.78
N ASP A 14 -7.40 -7.46 3.78
CA ASP A 14 -6.09 -8.14 3.66
C ASP A 14 -5.24 -7.58 2.50
N GLY A 15 -5.43 -6.32 2.16
CA GLY A 15 -4.82 -5.68 1.01
C GLY A 15 -3.31 -5.53 1.16
N ILE A 16 -2.80 -5.43 2.39
CA ILE A 16 -1.36 -5.38 2.68
C ILE A 16 -0.69 -6.67 2.23
N ASP A 17 -1.19 -7.82 2.69
CA ASP A 17 -0.69 -9.15 2.29
C ASP A 17 -0.72 -9.34 0.78
N ALA A 18 -1.78 -8.86 0.11
CA ALA A 18 -1.89 -8.93 -1.33
C ALA A 18 -0.80 -8.10 -2.01
N MET A 19 -0.54 -6.89 -1.55
CA MET A 19 0.46 -5.98 -2.12
C MET A 19 1.89 -6.46 -1.85
N GLU A 20 2.21 -6.90 -0.63
CA GLU A 20 3.54 -7.40 -0.25
C GLU A 20 3.99 -8.58 -1.13
N ARG A 21 3.05 -9.48 -1.49
CA ARG A 21 3.34 -10.60 -2.40
C ARG A 21 3.80 -10.15 -3.78
N PHE A 22 3.35 -8.99 -4.24
CA PHE A 22 3.69 -8.46 -5.56
C PHE A 22 4.94 -7.56 -5.57
N GLN A 23 5.42 -7.09 -4.41
CA GLN A 23 6.64 -6.26 -4.32
C GLN A 23 7.91 -6.98 -4.77
N PHE A 24 7.90 -8.32 -4.82
CA PHE A 24 9.01 -9.15 -5.29
C PHE A 24 8.70 -9.90 -6.59
N HIS A 25 7.64 -9.50 -7.29
CA HIS A 25 7.22 -10.18 -8.52
C HIS A 25 8.16 -9.88 -9.70
N GLU A 26 8.40 -10.89 -10.54
CA GLU A 26 9.32 -10.78 -11.70
C GLU A 26 8.80 -9.79 -12.75
N ASN A 27 7.47 -9.74 -12.94
CA ASN A 27 6.82 -8.72 -13.76
C ASN A 27 7.01 -7.33 -13.12
N GLU A 28 7.76 -6.47 -13.81
CA GLU A 28 8.11 -5.13 -13.37
C GLU A 28 6.91 -4.20 -13.19
N ASP A 29 5.90 -4.27 -14.08
CA ASP A 29 4.72 -3.42 -13.99
C ASP A 29 3.89 -3.72 -12.73
N LEU A 30 3.71 -5.02 -12.44
CA LEU A 30 3.01 -5.47 -11.23
C LEU A 30 3.77 -5.09 -9.96
N ARG A 31 5.10 -5.23 -9.97
CA ARG A 31 5.96 -4.83 -8.87
C ARG A 31 5.88 -3.32 -8.60
N ASN A 32 6.01 -2.51 -9.65
CA ASN A 32 5.95 -1.06 -9.55
C ASN A 32 4.57 -0.57 -9.05
N MET A 33 3.49 -1.21 -9.51
CA MET A 33 2.15 -0.94 -9.02
C MET A 33 1.99 -1.28 -7.53
N ALA A 34 2.49 -2.45 -7.09
CA ALA A 34 2.41 -2.87 -5.70
C ALA A 34 3.21 -1.95 -4.77
N ASN A 35 4.43 -1.59 -5.16
CA ASN A 35 5.27 -0.65 -4.39
C ASN A 35 4.59 0.71 -4.24
N GLY A 36 4.04 1.27 -5.33
CA GLY A 36 3.34 2.56 -5.27
C GLY A 36 2.07 2.54 -4.41
N LEU A 37 1.38 1.41 -4.32
CA LEU A 37 0.23 1.27 -3.43
C LEU A 37 0.65 1.17 -1.96
N VAL A 38 1.70 0.40 -1.64
CA VAL A 38 2.24 0.33 -0.28
C VAL A 38 2.71 1.71 0.19
N ASP A 39 3.44 2.45 -0.64
CA ASP A 39 3.88 3.81 -0.30
C ASP A 39 2.70 4.75 -0.07
N LYS A 40 1.67 4.68 -0.92
CA LYS A 40 0.49 5.57 -0.83
C LYS A 40 -0.35 5.36 0.42
N TYR A 41 -0.44 4.13 0.92
CA TYR A 41 -1.28 3.79 2.05
C TYR A 41 -0.50 3.60 3.36
N PHE A 42 0.80 3.31 3.31
CA PHE A 42 1.62 2.92 4.46
C PHE A 42 3.06 3.47 4.44
N GLY A 43 3.43 4.30 3.44
CA GLY A 43 4.76 4.92 3.34
C GLY A 43 4.97 6.06 4.35
N GLU A 44 6.21 6.56 4.43
CA GLU A 44 6.70 7.45 5.50
C GLU A 44 5.86 8.73 5.73
N GLU A 45 5.12 9.22 4.72
CA GLU A 45 4.23 10.38 4.87
C GLU A 45 3.04 10.10 5.82
N TYR A 46 2.67 8.84 6.04
CA TYR A 46 1.62 8.45 6.98
C TYR A 46 2.05 8.57 8.45
N GLY A 47 3.34 8.76 8.73
CA GLY A 47 3.91 8.89 10.08
C GLY A 47 4.37 10.29 10.49
N LEU A 48 4.24 11.30 9.62
CA LEU A 48 4.78 12.65 9.86
C LEU A 48 3.73 13.73 10.16
N ASP A 49 2.43 13.44 10.04
CA ASP A 49 1.35 14.32 10.49
C ASP A 49 0.90 13.98 11.93
N GLY A 50 1.85 14.03 12.87
CA GLY A 50 1.62 13.94 14.32
C GLY A 50 1.53 15.30 14.99
#